data_AF-A0A7R9QL99-F1
#
_entry.id   AF-A0A7R9QL99-F1
#
_cell.length_a   1.000
_cell.length_b   1.000
_cell.length_c   1.000
_cell.angle_alpha   90.00
_cell.angle_beta   90.00
_cell.angle_gamma   90.00
#
_symmetry.space_group_name_H-M   'P 1'
#
loop_
_entity.id
_entity.type
_entity.pdbx_description
1 polymer ?
#
loop_
_entity_poly.entity_id
_entity_poly.type
_entity_poly.pdbx_seq_one_letter_code
_entity_poly.pdbx_strand_id
1 'polypeptide(L)'
;MPNRRPKVLVQTAAHVSGAAFYYKPDVIEGISASDRLLGVCIHPRFGGWFAIRGIVVFTSLTTDSLERRQPKDVIQALELKKKLLYKFNIDWKDWSYRDIIPVVKKYSDLQIKYFSLKPCDRKEYLNYLVNLQN
;
A
#
# COMPACT_ATOMS: atom_id res chain seq x y z
N MET A 1 -8.28 -19.53 9.95
CA MET A 1 -9.74 -19.46 9.81
C MET A 1 -10.11 -19.95 8.42
N PRO A 2 -11.10 -20.84 8.28
CA PRO A 2 -11.47 -21.42 6.97
C PRO A 2 -12.15 -20.44 6.00
N ASN A 3 -12.65 -19.29 6.48
CA ASN A 3 -13.54 -18.39 5.73
C ASN A 3 -12.86 -17.33 4.85
N ARG A 4 -11.54 -17.44 4.61
CA ARG A 4 -10.73 -16.50 3.81
C ARG A 4 -10.74 -15.02 4.26
N ARG A 5 -11.30 -14.70 5.43
CA ARG A 5 -11.25 -13.33 5.96
C ARG A 5 -9.81 -13.00 6.40
N PRO A 6 -9.30 -11.79 6.08
CA PRO A 6 -8.02 -11.33 6.62
C PRO A 6 -8.06 -11.35 8.14
N LYS A 7 -6.97 -11.81 8.77
CA LYS A 7 -6.85 -11.79 10.24
C LYS A 7 -6.78 -10.37 10.79
N VAL A 8 -6.23 -9.45 10.01
CA VAL A 8 -6.02 -8.04 10.36
C VAL A 8 -6.23 -7.16 9.13
N LEU A 9 -6.69 -5.92 9.34
CA LEU A 9 -6.81 -4.90 8.31
C LEU A 9 -5.57 -4.00 8.32
N VAL A 10 -4.56 -4.41 7.55
CA VAL A 10 -3.23 -3.78 7.61
C VAL A 10 -3.21 -2.31 7.20
N GLN A 11 -4.06 -1.90 6.25
CA GLN A 11 -4.17 -0.49 5.83
C GLN A 11 -4.72 0.40 6.95
N THR A 12 -5.74 -0.08 7.67
CA THR A 12 -6.27 0.59 8.86
C THR A 12 -5.19 0.72 9.93
N ALA A 13 -4.43 -0.37 10.19
CA ALA A 13 -3.33 -0.35 11.15
C ALA A 13 -2.24 0.67 10.77
N ALA A 14 -1.88 0.77 9.48
CA ALA A 14 -0.93 1.76 8.99
C ALA A 14 -1.43 3.21 9.14
N HIS A 15 -2.74 3.44 8.96
CA HIS A 15 -3.35 4.75 9.16
C HIS A 15 -3.32 5.15 10.64
N VAL A 16 -3.84 4.29 11.54
CA VAL A 16 -3.97 4.66 12.96
C VAL A 16 -2.64 4.76 13.70
N SER A 17 -1.58 4.11 13.18
CA SER A 17 -0.19 4.27 13.66
C SER A 17 0.52 5.50 13.12
N GLY A 18 -0.10 6.25 12.21
CA GLY A 18 0.50 7.44 11.59
C GLY A 18 1.51 7.14 10.47
N ALA A 19 1.70 5.88 10.09
CA ALA A 19 2.72 5.48 9.12
C ALA A 19 2.38 5.87 7.67
N ALA A 20 1.11 5.73 7.26
CA ALA A 20 0.66 6.08 5.92
C ALA A 20 -0.82 6.45 5.92
N PHE A 21 -1.20 7.47 5.15
CA PHE A 21 -2.59 7.89 5.08
C PHE A 21 -3.39 6.92 4.20
N TYR A 22 -4.43 6.33 4.78
CA TYR A 22 -5.37 5.45 4.08
C TYR A 22 -6.49 6.25 3.39
N TYR A 23 -6.43 6.31 2.07
CA TYR A 23 -7.48 6.90 1.23
C TYR A 23 -8.56 5.85 0.97
N LYS A 24 -9.75 6.10 1.50
CA LYS A 24 -10.90 5.20 1.37
C LYS A 24 -11.94 5.78 0.40
N PRO A 25 -12.54 4.95 -0.47
CA PRO A 25 -13.55 5.42 -1.43
C PRO A 25 -14.80 5.99 -0.75
N ASP A 26 -15.22 5.42 0.38
CA ASP A 26 -16.44 5.79 1.13
C ASP A 26 -16.45 7.22 1.67
N VAL A 27 -15.27 7.84 1.79
CA VAL A 27 -15.11 9.22 2.31
C VAL A 27 -14.71 10.22 1.22
N ILE A 28 -14.63 9.80 -0.05
CA ILE A 28 -14.23 10.66 -1.16
C ILE A 28 -15.49 11.04 -1.95
N GLU A 29 -15.78 12.33 -1.97
CA GLU A 29 -16.90 12.89 -2.70
C GLU A 29 -16.86 12.51 -4.19
N GLY A 30 -18.01 12.12 -4.74
CA GLY A 30 -18.14 11.73 -6.15
C GLY A 30 -17.74 10.29 -6.46
N ILE A 31 -17.37 9.48 -5.46
CA ILE A 31 -17.21 8.03 -5.61
C ILE A 31 -18.42 7.33 -4.98
N SER A 32 -19.08 6.47 -5.75
CA SER A 32 -20.24 5.71 -5.31
C SER A 32 -19.82 4.37 -4.70
N ALA A 33 -20.61 3.87 -3.75
CA ALA A 33 -20.46 2.50 -3.25
C ALA A 33 -20.59 1.44 -4.37
N SER A 34 -21.31 1.76 -5.45
CA SER A 34 -21.44 0.89 -6.63
C SER A 34 -20.12 0.68 -7.38
N ASP A 35 -19.17 1.60 -7.24
CA ASP A 35 -17.87 1.52 -7.93
C ASP A 35 -16.98 0.40 -7.38
N ARG A 36 -17.30 -0.10 -6.16
CA ARG A 36 -16.60 -1.21 -5.48
C ARG A 36 -15.07 -1.03 -5.43
N LEU A 37 -14.61 0.21 -5.40
CA LEU A 37 -13.19 0.52 -5.32
C LEU A 37 -12.64 0.07 -3.97
N LEU A 38 -11.40 -0.41 -3.96
CA LEU A 38 -10.62 -0.65 -2.76
C LEU A 38 -9.82 0.59 -2.39
N GLY A 39 -9.68 0.84 -1.10
CA GLY A 39 -8.81 1.91 -0.60
C GLY A 39 -7.32 1.57 -0.71
N VAL A 40 -6.48 2.59 -0.62
CA VAL A 40 -5.02 2.45 -0.69
C VAL A 40 -4.32 3.39 0.28
N CYS A 41 -3.21 2.93 0.87
CA CYS A 41 -2.36 3.77 1.72
C CYS A 41 -1.25 4.42 0.90
N ILE A 42 -0.99 5.70 1.12
CA ILE A 42 0.16 6.43 0.56
C ILE A 42 1.10 6.84 1.68
N HIS A 43 2.36 6.41 1.58
CA HIS A 43 3.42 6.77 2.51
C HIS A 43 3.99 8.15 2.15
N PRO A 44 4.22 9.05 3.12
CA PRO A 44 4.60 10.44 2.82
C PRO A 44 5.96 10.61 2.12
N ARG A 45 6.83 9.61 2.18
CA ARG A 45 8.15 9.63 1.50
C ARG A 45 8.23 8.72 0.27
N PHE A 46 7.42 7.66 0.24
CA PHE A 46 7.58 6.57 -0.74
C PHE A 46 6.36 6.44 -1.65
N GLY A 47 5.34 7.28 -1.48
CA GLY A 47 4.09 7.15 -2.21
C GLY A 47 3.49 5.76 -1.98
N GLY A 48 3.20 5.05 -3.07
CA GLY A 48 2.79 3.64 -3.04
C GLY A 48 3.94 2.63 -3.17
N TRP A 49 5.22 3.05 -3.19
CA TRP A 49 6.39 2.17 -3.31
C TRP A 49 6.77 1.48 -2.00
N PHE A 50 5.78 0.90 -1.33
CA PHE A 50 5.96 0.10 -0.12
C PHE A 50 4.86 -0.96 -0.01
N ALA A 51 4.98 -1.84 0.97
CA ALA A 51 3.93 -2.77 1.35
C ALA A 51 3.89 -2.92 2.87
N ILE A 52 2.68 -3.03 3.43
CA ILE A 52 2.50 -3.27 4.86
C ILE A 52 2.65 -4.77 5.10
N ARG A 53 3.54 -5.15 6.02
CA ARG A 53 3.92 -6.56 6.22
C ARG A 53 3.12 -7.27 7.31
N GLY A 54 2.74 -6.56 8.36
CA GLY A 54 2.03 -7.16 9.48
C GLY A 54 1.88 -6.21 10.66
N ILE A 55 1.47 -6.78 11.78
CA ILE A 55 1.25 -6.10 13.06
C ILE A 55 1.92 -6.96 14.13
N VAL A 56 2.60 -6.33 15.08
CA VAL A 56 3.12 -6.98 16.29
C VAL A 56 2.23 -6.54 17.46
N VAL A 57 1.74 -7.50 18.24
CA VAL A 57 0.81 -7.26 19.35
C VAL A 57 1.47 -7.73 20.65
N PHE A 58 1.55 -6.83 21.62
CA PHE A 58 2.04 -7.13 22.97
C PHE A 58 0.85 -7.23 23.91
N THR A 59 0.45 -8.44 24.30
CA THR A 59 -0.75 -8.67 25.12
C THR A 59 -0.56 -8.35 26.61
N SER A 60 0.70 -8.27 27.06
CA SER A 60 1.06 -7.95 28.44
C SER A 60 1.37 -6.47 28.68
N LEU A 61 1.31 -5.62 27.64
CA LEU A 61 1.59 -4.21 27.74
C LEU A 61 0.32 -3.39 27.50
N THR A 62 0.00 -2.50 28.43
CA THR A 62 -1.08 -1.51 28.32
C THR A 62 -0.51 -0.12 28.61
N THR A 63 -1.04 0.89 27.94
CA THR A 63 -0.68 2.28 28.20
C THR A 63 -1.79 3.21 27.72
N ASP A 64 -2.20 4.12 28.59
CA ASP A 64 -3.15 5.19 28.27
C ASP A 64 -2.44 6.47 27.79
N SER A 65 -1.10 6.48 27.87
CA SER A 65 -0.27 7.67 27.60
C SER A 65 0.42 7.64 26.23
N LEU A 66 0.19 6.61 25.42
CA LEU A 66 0.81 6.52 24.09
C LEU A 66 0.25 7.62 23.18
N GLU A 67 1.12 8.57 22.82
CA GLU A 67 0.77 9.64 21.90
C GLU A 67 0.41 9.06 20.51
N ARG A 68 -0.82 9.34 20.06
CA ARG A 68 -1.29 8.92 18.74
C ARG A 68 -0.90 9.94 17.68
N ARG A 69 0.10 9.60 16.87
CA ARG A 69 0.49 10.40 15.70
C ARG A 69 -0.52 10.20 14.57
N GLN A 70 -1.07 11.29 14.06
CA GLN A 70 -1.95 11.26 12.89
C GLN A 70 -1.12 11.03 11.62
N PRO A 71 -1.62 10.24 10.65
CA PRO A 71 -0.97 10.11 9.37
C PRO A 71 -1.08 11.43 8.60
N LYS A 72 -0.02 11.78 7.87
CA LYS A 72 -0.01 12.99 7.04
C LYS A 72 -0.88 12.79 5.80
N ASP A 73 -1.94 13.58 5.62
CA ASP A 73 -2.64 13.66 4.33
C ASP A 73 -1.73 14.35 3.30
N VAL A 74 -1.19 13.56 2.37
CA VAL A 74 -0.22 14.00 1.36
C VAL A 74 -0.86 14.32 0.00
N ILE A 75 -2.17 14.17 -0.13
CA ILE A 75 -2.91 14.45 -1.36
C ILE A 75 -4.11 15.30 -0.99
N GLN A 76 -4.02 16.61 -1.16
CA GLN A 76 -5.09 17.52 -0.73
C GLN A 76 -6.22 17.60 -1.77
N ALA A 77 -5.88 17.66 -3.06
CA ALA A 77 -6.86 17.84 -4.13
C ALA A 77 -7.79 16.63 -4.31
N LEU A 78 -9.10 16.86 -4.31
CA LEU A 78 -10.14 15.84 -4.48
C LEU A 78 -9.92 15.02 -5.77
N GLU A 79 -9.62 15.69 -6.88
CA GLU A 79 -9.40 15.02 -8.17
C GLU A 79 -8.18 14.09 -8.15
N LEU A 80 -7.15 14.41 -7.36
CA LEU A 80 -6.01 13.50 -7.17
C LEU A 80 -6.37 12.31 -6.28
N LYS A 81 -7.23 12.51 -5.27
CA LYS A 81 -7.76 11.40 -4.44
C LYS A 81 -8.58 10.43 -5.29
N LYS A 82 -9.45 10.94 -6.18
CA LYS A 82 -10.20 10.13 -7.15
C LYS A 82 -9.27 9.40 -8.12
N LYS A 83 -8.34 10.14 -8.76
CA LYS A 83 -7.34 9.58 -9.68
C LYS A 83 -6.53 8.46 -9.04
N LEU A 84 -6.11 8.63 -7.79
CA LEU A 84 -5.42 7.60 -7.02
C LEU A 84 -6.23 6.30 -6.95
N LEU A 85 -7.49 6.39 -6.55
CA LEU A 85 -8.33 5.20 -6.38
C LEU A 85 -8.59 4.51 -7.71
N TYR A 86 -8.86 5.25 -8.80
CA TYR A 86 -9.02 4.64 -10.12
C TYR A 86 -7.73 3.96 -10.59
N LYS A 87 -6.57 4.63 -10.48
CA LYS A 87 -5.29 4.02 -10.87
C LYS A 87 -4.93 2.80 -10.03
N PHE A 88 -5.25 2.79 -8.73
CA PHE A 88 -5.00 1.64 -7.87
C PHE A 88 -5.92 0.45 -8.18
N ASN A 89 -7.15 0.69 -8.61
CA ASN A 89 -8.11 -0.39 -8.84
C ASN A 89 -8.10 -0.90 -10.28
N ILE A 90 -7.89 -0.03 -11.26
CA ILE A 90 -7.98 -0.33 -12.70
C ILE A 90 -6.59 -0.52 -13.31
N ASP A 91 -5.68 0.43 -13.06
CA ASP A 91 -4.39 0.50 -13.78
C ASP A 91 -3.18 0.03 -12.95
N TRP A 92 -3.39 -0.71 -11.85
CA TRP A 92 -2.33 -0.97 -10.86
C TRP A 92 -1.04 -1.62 -11.41
N LYS A 93 -1.15 -2.31 -12.55
CA LYS A 93 -0.02 -2.96 -13.24
C LYS A 93 0.93 -1.97 -13.90
N ASP A 94 0.50 -0.74 -14.15
CA ASP A 94 1.34 0.34 -14.69
C ASP A 94 2.23 1.01 -13.62
N TRP A 95 2.04 0.66 -12.35
CA TRP A 95 2.75 1.19 -11.17
C TRP A 95 2.54 2.67 -10.88
N SER A 96 1.85 3.42 -11.74
CA SER A 96 1.76 4.89 -11.71
C SER A 96 1.01 5.43 -10.50
N TYR A 97 0.08 4.66 -9.92
CA TYR A 97 -0.60 5.07 -8.68
C TYR A 97 0.39 5.28 -7.52
N ARG A 98 1.55 4.62 -7.57
CA ARG A 98 2.58 4.71 -6.54
C ARG A 98 3.33 6.04 -6.58
N ASP A 99 3.30 6.72 -7.73
CA ASP A 99 3.92 8.02 -8.00
C ASP A 99 2.89 9.17 -7.98
N ILE A 100 1.75 9.00 -7.29
CA ILE A 100 0.73 10.04 -7.16
C ILE A 100 1.26 11.32 -6.46
N ILE A 101 2.35 11.17 -5.70
CA ILE A 101 3.15 12.25 -5.11
C ILE A 101 4.62 12.08 -5.52
N PRO A 102 5.47 13.12 -5.42
CA PRO A 102 6.91 12.96 -5.52
C PRO A 102 7.43 11.99 -4.44
N VAL A 103 8.31 11.06 -4.83
CA VAL A 103 8.84 10.01 -3.94
C VAL A 103 10.36 10.05 -3.90
N VAL A 104 10.94 9.74 -2.73
CA VAL A 104 12.39 9.76 -2.54
C VAL A 104 13.08 8.50 -3.07
N LYS A 105 12.34 7.38 -3.16
CA LYS A 105 12.86 6.10 -3.63
C LYS A 105 11.74 5.23 -4.15
N LYS A 106 12.00 4.58 -5.29
CA LYS A 106 11.12 3.58 -5.91
C LYS A 106 11.70 2.19 -5.69
N TYR A 107 10.93 1.17 -6.07
CA TYR A 107 11.49 -0.16 -6.27
C TYR A 107 12.49 -0.12 -7.43
N SER A 108 13.53 -0.95 -7.37
CA SER A 108 14.45 -1.13 -8.49
C SER A 108 13.77 -1.84 -9.66
N ASP A 109 14.33 -1.74 -10.85
CA ASP A 109 13.81 -2.43 -12.04
C ASP A 109 13.75 -3.95 -11.83
N LEU A 110 14.75 -4.52 -11.15
CA LEU A 110 14.75 -5.94 -10.76
C LEU A 110 13.57 -6.29 -9.84
N GLN A 111 13.27 -5.43 -8.87
CA GLN A 111 12.17 -5.62 -7.93
C GLN A 111 10.81 -5.42 -8.61
N ILE A 112 10.69 -4.45 -9.52
CA ILE A 112 9.50 -4.25 -10.35
C ILE A 112 9.25 -5.49 -11.22
N LYS A 113 10.29 -6.00 -11.89
CA LYS A 113 10.22 -7.23 -12.68
C LYS A 113 9.78 -8.41 -11.81
N TYR A 114 10.41 -8.60 -10.66
CA TYR A 114 10.04 -9.66 -9.70
C TYR A 114 8.56 -9.62 -9.32
N PHE A 115 8.01 -8.45 -8.97
CA PHE A 115 6.60 -8.34 -8.57
C PHE A 115 5.62 -8.36 -9.74
N SER A 116 6.06 -8.05 -10.95
CA SER A 116 5.28 -8.16 -12.18
C SER A 116 5.06 -9.62 -12.60
N LEU A 117 5.94 -10.53 -12.18
CA LEU A 117 5.81 -11.96 -12.41
C LEU A 117 4.69 -12.59 -11.56
N LYS A 118 4.11 -13.68 -12.09
CA LYS A 118 3.22 -14.53 -11.29
C LYS A 118 4.02 -15.14 -10.13
N PRO A 119 3.39 -15.43 -8.98
CA PRO A 119 4.08 -16.02 -7.83
C PRO A 119 4.87 -17.29 -8.15
N CYS A 120 4.38 -18.15 -9.05
CA CYS A 120 5.05 -19.40 -9.45
C CYS A 120 6.37 -19.17 -10.19
N ASP A 121 6.49 -18.09 -10.96
CA ASP A 121 7.64 -17.84 -11.85
C ASP A 121 8.79 -17.11 -11.13
N ARG A 122 8.52 -16.61 -9.91
CA ARG A 122 9.47 -15.79 -9.15
C ARG A 122 10.74 -16.53 -8.75
N LYS A 123 10.63 -17.83 -8.42
CA LYS A 123 11.78 -18.64 -7.99
C LYS A 123 12.79 -18.80 -9.14
N GLU A 124 12.29 -19.09 -10.33
CA GLU A 124 13.11 -19.23 -11.54
C GLU A 124 13.83 -17.91 -11.86
N TYR A 125 13.10 -16.79 -11.82
CA TYR A 125 13.71 -15.48 -12.05
C TYR A 125 14.82 -15.15 -11.05
N LEU A 126 14.64 -15.49 -9.76
CA LEU A 126 15.70 -15.30 -8.77
C LEU A 126 16.93 -16.17 -9.05
N ASN A 127 16.74 -17.43 -9.42
CA ASN A 127 17.86 -18.33 -9.78
C ASN A 127 18.66 -17.79 -10.98
N TYR A 128 17.96 -17.27 -11.99
CA TYR A 128 18.60 -16.61 -13.14
C TYR A 128 19.49 -15.43 -12.71
N LEU A 129 19.01 -14.57 -11.80
CA LEU A 129 19.79 -13.43 -11.32
C LEU A 129 21.04 -13.84 -10.54
N VAL A 130 20.96 -14.89 -9.71
CA VAL A 130 22.11 -15.41 -8.96
C VAL A 130 23.18 -15.97 -9.91
N ASN A 131 22.76 -16.68 -10.96
CA ASN A 131 23.70 -17.27 -11.92
C ASN A 131 24.40 -16.23 -12.81
N LEU A 132 23.82 -15.04 -13.01
CA LEU A 132 24.48 -13.94 -13.73
C LEU A 132 25.61 -13.26 -12.93
N GLN A 133 25.66 -13.48 -11.62
CA GLN A 133 26.64 -12.86 -10.72
C GLN A 133 27.84 -13.75 -10.43
N ASN A 134 27.80 -15.01 -10.87
CA ASN A 134 28.88 -15.99 -10.79
C ASN A 134 29.57 -16.12 -12.15
#